data_AF-A0A1J3HZZ8-F1
#
_entry.id   AF-A0A1J3HZZ8-F1
#
_cell.length_a   1.000
_cell.length_b   1.000
_cell.length_c   1.000
_cell.angle_alpha   90.00
_cell.angle_beta   90.00
_cell.angle_gamma   90.00
#
_symmetry.space_group_name_H-M   'P 1'
#
loop_
_entity.id
_entity.type
_entity.pdbx_description
1 polymer ?
#
loop_
_entity_poly.entity_id
_entity_poly.type
_entity_poly.pdbx_seq_one_letter_code
_entity_poly.pdbx_strand_id
1 'polypeptide(L)'
;WLNAVFLWFYMRRSRVCEGKRVFISMEAFGHMGIFFTLAVPSAMMVTLEWSAFEILILISGVLPNAKLETSVISMIYTTSSLHYNLATAIGAAASTNVANELGAGNLVAARASATVAISIAAVESS
;
A
#
# COMPACT_ATOMS: atom_id res chain seq x y z
N TRP A 1 0.21 2.05 15.27
CA TRP A 1 0.69 3.43 15.54
C TRP A 1 1.42 3.58 16.87
N LEU A 2 0.84 3.21 18.02
CA LEU A 2 1.53 3.33 19.33
C LEU A 2 2.85 2.53 19.43
N ASN A 3 2.90 1.32 18.88
CA ASN A 3 4.12 0.50 18.88
C ASN A 3 5.26 1.15 18.06
N ALA A 4 4.92 1.84 16.97
CA ALA A 4 5.89 2.56 16.14
C ALA A 4 6.45 3.78 16.87
N VAL A 5 5.60 4.53 17.59
CA VAL A 5 6.01 5.65 18.44
C VAL A 5 6.91 5.16 19.58
N PHE A 6 6.57 4.02 20.18
CA PHE A 6 7.36 3.40 21.25
C PHE A 6 8.74 2.94 20.77
N LEU A 7 8.82 2.27 19.60
CA LEU A 7 10.08 1.86 18.98
C LEU A 7 10.96 3.05 18.57
N TRP A 8 10.35 4.11 18.03
CA TRP A 8 11.06 5.35 17.71
C TRP A 8 11.64 6.00 18.96
N PHE A 9 10.86 6.06 20.04
CA PHE A 9 11.31 6.59 21.33
C PHE A 9 12.40 5.70 21.94
N TYR A 10 12.27 4.38 21.85
CA TYR A 10 13.25 3.40 22.33
C TYR A 10 14.58 3.51 21.57
N MET A 11 14.56 3.63 20.24
CA MET A 11 15.75 3.88 19.42
C MET A 11 16.41 5.22 19.76
N ARG A 12 15.62 6.26 20.03
CA ARG A 12 16.13 7.58 20.41
C ARG A 12 16.83 7.57 21.79
N ARG A 13 16.32 6.75 22.72
CA ARG A 13 16.81 6.66 24.11
C ARG A 13 17.92 5.62 24.33
N SER A 14 18.02 4.60 23.48
CA SER A 14 19.04 3.57 23.62
C SER A 14 20.42 4.08 23.20
N ARG A 15 21.35 4.08 24.15
CA ARG A 15 22.78 4.45 23.96
C ARG A 15 23.62 3.29 23.38
N VAL A 16 23.01 2.13 23.09
CA VAL A 16 23.72 0.94 22.57
C VAL A 16 24.14 1.10 21.10
N CYS A 17 23.60 2.08 20.37
CA CYS A 17 23.94 2.38 18.98
C CYS A 17 24.79 3.67 18.83
N GLU A 18 25.64 3.99 19.79
CA GLU A 18 26.46 5.21 19.76
C GLU A 18 27.54 5.18 18.65
N GLY A 19 27.94 3.99 18.18
CA GLY A 19 28.91 3.80 17.08
C GLY A 19 28.34 3.77 15.65
N LYS A 20 27.02 3.84 15.47
CA LYS A 20 26.35 3.93 14.14
C LYS A 20 25.48 5.19 14.00
N ARG A 21 25.72 6.18 14.86
CA ARG A 21 24.97 7.44 14.96
C ARG A 21 25.48 8.55 14.04
N VAL A 22 26.01 8.18 12.88
CA VAL A 22 26.47 9.14 11.86
C VAL A 22 25.94 8.65 10.51
N PHE A 23 25.24 9.52 9.78
CA PHE A 23 24.69 9.39 8.41
C PHE A 23 23.18 9.17 8.17
N ILE A 24 22.31 9.15 9.19
CA ILE A 24 20.87 9.36 8.96
C ILE A 24 20.60 10.87 9.04
N SER A 25 21.01 11.69 8.06
CA SER A 25 20.53 13.09 8.06
C SER A 25 20.60 13.89 6.76
N MET A 26 21.22 13.45 5.66
CA MET A 26 21.25 14.31 4.46
C MET A 26 21.15 13.55 3.12
N GLU A 27 21.80 12.39 3.01
CA GLU A 27 21.75 11.57 1.78
C GLU A 27 20.42 10.79 1.64
N ALA A 28 19.86 10.34 2.78
CA ALA A 28 18.52 9.76 2.84
C ALA A 28 17.41 10.78 2.57
N PHE A 29 17.64 12.07 2.91
CA PHE A 29 16.68 13.15 2.66
C PHE A 29 16.62 13.53 1.17
N GLY A 30 17.74 13.39 0.45
CA GLY A 30 17.78 13.56 -1.01
C GLY A 30 16.92 12.54 -1.76
N HIS A 31 16.98 11.27 -1.36
CA HIS A 31 16.08 10.24 -1.92
C HIS A 31 14.63 10.40 -1.43
N MET A 32 14.41 10.85 -0.19
CA MET A 32 13.06 11.11 0.34
C MET A 32 12.30 12.16 -0.46
N GLY A 33 12.97 13.16 -1.04
CA GLY A 33 12.31 14.15 -1.89
C GLY A 33 11.58 13.52 -3.08
N ILE A 34 12.22 12.56 -3.76
CA ILE A 34 11.62 11.81 -4.87
C ILE A 34 10.48 10.91 -4.36
N PHE A 35 10.66 10.27 -3.20
CA PHE A 35 9.57 9.54 -2.54
C PHE A 35 8.37 10.45 -2.26
N PHE A 36 8.56 11.67 -1.76
CA PHE A 36 7.47 12.62 -1.54
C PHE A 36 6.85 13.10 -2.86
N THR A 37 7.65 13.36 -3.89
CA THR A 37 7.15 13.74 -5.22
C THR A 37 6.30 12.64 -5.86
N LEU A 38 6.53 11.36 -5.53
CA LEU A 38 5.69 10.24 -5.99
C LEU A 38 4.54 9.97 -5.02
N ALA A 39 4.79 10.02 -3.72
CA ALA A 39 3.81 9.71 -2.68
C ALA A 39 2.71 10.76 -2.59
N VAL A 40 3.01 12.05 -2.80
CA VAL A 40 2.01 13.13 -2.78
C VAL A 40 0.97 12.96 -3.89
N PRO A 41 1.34 12.82 -5.19
CA PRO A 41 0.35 12.58 -6.24
C PRO A 41 -0.37 11.24 -6.07
N SER A 42 0.31 10.17 -5.62
CA SER A 42 -0.38 8.90 -5.30
C SER A 42 -1.40 9.07 -4.17
N ALA A 43 -1.05 9.75 -3.09
CA ALA A 43 -1.95 10.01 -1.97
C ALA A 43 -3.12 10.91 -2.39
N MET A 44 -2.86 11.95 -3.17
CA MET A 44 -3.91 12.81 -3.72
C MET A 44 -4.87 12.03 -4.62
N MET A 45 -4.36 11.17 -5.49
CA MET A 45 -5.19 10.37 -6.40
C MET A 45 -6.14 9.44 -5.62
N VAL A 46 -5.62 8.72 -4.61
CA VAL A 46 -6.43 7.85 -3.75
C VAL A 46 -7.42 8.65 -2.89
N THR A 47 -7.00 9.79 -2.36
CA THR A 47 -7.85 10.65 -1.52
C THR A 47 -8.98 11.29 -2.34
N LEU A 48 -8.69 11.68 -3.60
CA LEU A 48 -9.69 12.22 -4.53
C LEU A 48 -10.70 11.15 -4.94
N GLU A 49 -10.24 9.92 -5.22
CA GLU A 49 -11.13 8.79 -5.51
C GLU A 49 -12.09 8.54 -4.35
N TRP A 50 -11.57 8.50 -3.12
CA TRP A 50 -12.40 8.36 -1.93
C TRP A 50 -13.40 9.51 -1.75
N SER A 51 -12.93 10.74 -1.92
CA SER A 51 -13.77 11.94 -1.77
C SER A 51 -14.91 11.96 -2.79
N ALA A 52 -14.69 11.43 -4.00
CA ALA A 52 -15.72 11.29 -5.01
C ALA A 52 -16.81 10.29 -4.61
N PHE A 53 -16.43 9.15 -4.00
CA PHE A 53 -17.39 8.20 -3.44
C PHE A 53 -18.21 8.82 -2.31
N GLU A 54 -17.57 9.57 -1.41
CA GLU A 54 -18.25 10.25 -0.30
C GLU A 54 -19.28 11.29 -0.81
N ILE A 55 -18.93 12.04 -1.86
CA ILE A 55 -19.83 13.00 -2.52
C ILE A 55 -20.99 12.27 -3.21
N LEU A 56 -20.74 11.15 -3.89
CA LEU A 56 -21.78 10.32 -4.49
C LEU A 56 -22.78 9.79 -3.45
N ILE A 57 -22.28 9.35 -2.29
CA ILE A 57 -23.12 8.93 -1.15
C ILE A 57 -23.96 10.10 -0.65
N LEU A 58 -23.36 11.28 -0.49
CA LEU A 58 -24.08 12.49 -0.04
C LEU A 58 -25.19 12.90 -1.01
N ILE A 59 -24.94 12.84 -2.32
CA ILE A 59 -25.94 13.15 -3.35
C ILE A 59 -27.04 12.09 -3.39
N SER A 60 -26.68 10.81 -3.24
CA SER A 60 -27.65 9.71 -3.21
C SER A 60 -28.51 9.72 -1.93
N GLY A 61 -27.97 10.19 -0.81
CA GLY A 61 -28.71 10.42 0.43
C GLY A 61 -29.78 11.52 0.37
N VAL A 62 -29.69 12.43 -0.62
CA VAL A 62 -30.70 13.47 -0.91
C VAL A 62 -31.84 12.94 -1.80
N LEU A 63 -31.65 11.80 -2.47
CA LEU A 63 -32.71 11.16 -3.27
C LEU A 63 -33.70 10.39 -2.36
N PRO A 64 -35.00 10.34 -2.72
CA PRO A 64 -36.08 9.83 -1.86
C PRO A 64 -36.01 8.33 -1.50
N ASN A 65 -35.03 7.57 -1.99
CA ASN A 65 -34.79 6.15 -1.70
C ASN A 65 -33.42 5.88 -1.05
N ALA A 66 -33.01 6.74 -0.10
CA ALA A 66 -31.69 6.74 0.54
C ALA A 66 -31.22 5.42 1.20
N LYS A 67 -32.13 4.50 1.54
CA LYS A 67 -31.79 3.24 2.24
C LYS A 67 -31.23 2.15 1.33
N LEU A 68 -31.62 2.13 0.06
CA LEU A 68 -31.17 1.13 -0.90
C LEU A 68 -29.79 1.49 -1.46
N GLU A 69 -29.59 2.75 -1.84
CA GLU A 69 -28.35 3.21 -2.45
C GLU A 69 -27.17 3.21 -1.46
N THR A 70 -27.38 3.62 -0.20
CA THR A 70 -26.32 3.58 0.83
C THR A 70 -25.87 2.15 1.13
N SER A 71 -26.78 1.17 1.11
CA SER A 71 -26.43 -0.24 1.25
C SER A 71 -25.62 -0.76 0.07
N VAL A 72 -25.99 -0.38 -1.16
CA VAL A 72 -25.26 -0.77 -2.37
C VAL A 72 -23.86 -0.16 -2.38
N ILE A 73 -23.71 1.11 -2.03
CA ILE A 73 -22.39 1.77 -2.00
C ILE A 73 -21.49 1.15 -0.92
N SER A 74 -22.02 0.85 0.28
CA SER A 74 -21.26 0.16 1.33
C SER A 74 -20.82 -1.25 0.90
N MET A 75 -21.68 -1.98 0.18
CA MET A 75 -21.37 -3.29 -0.36
C MET A 75 -20.28 -3.22 -1.44
N ILE A 76 -20.39 -2.28 -2.39
CA ILE A 76 -19.38 -2.05 -3.43
C ILE A 76 -18.05 -1.69 -2.78
N TYR A 77 -18.06 -0.74 -1.85
CA TYR A 77 -16.86 -0.27 -1.17
C TYR A 77 -16.13 -1.41 -0.44
N THR A 78 -16.88 -2.22 0.32
CA THR A 78 -16.32 -3.38 1.03
C THR A 78 -15.76 -4.42 0.06
N THR A 79 -16.47 -4.66 -1.06
CA THR A 79 -16.05 -5.63 -2.09
C THR A 79 -14.79 -5.18 -2.82
N SER A 80 -14.72 -3.91 -3.20
CA SER A 80 -13.54 -3.30 -3.83
C SER A 80 -12.34 -3.31 -2.87
N SER A 81 -12.56 -3.02 -1.59
CA SER A 81 -11.50 -3.08 -0.58
C SER A 81 -10.96 -4.50 -0.39
N LEU A 82 -11.83 -5.51 -0.40
CA LEU A 82 -11.41 -6.92 -0.33
C LEU A 82 -10.57 -7.33 -1.56
N HIS A 83 -11.01 -6.98 -2.77
CA HIS A 83 -10.25 -7.22 -3.99
C HIS A 83 -8.88 -6.53 -3.96
N TYR A 84 -8.85 -5.26 -3.58
CA TYR A 84 -7.61 -4.51 -3.50
C TYR A 84 -6.63 -5.10 -2.48
N ASN A 85 -7.11 -5.47 -1.29
CA ASN A 85 -6.29 -6.11 -0.27
C ASN A 85 -5.76 -7.48 -0.72
N LEU A 86 -6.59 -8.26 -1.41
CA LEU A 86 -6.19 -9.56 -1.95
C LEU A 86 -5.10 -9.40 -3.02
N ALA A 87 -5.31 -8.52 -3.99
CA ALA A 87 -4.33 -8.23 -5.04
C ALA A 87 -3.01 -7.69 -4.45
N THR A 88 -3.10 -6.79 -3.47
CA THR A 88 -1.93 -6.22 -2.79
C THR A 88 -1.18 -7.27 -1.98
N ALA A 89 -1.88 -8.18 -1.30
CA ALA A 89 -1.27 -9.27 -0.54
C ALA A 89 -0.53 -10.27 -1.46
N ILE A 90 -1.14 -10.64 -2.58
CA ILE A 90 -0.53 -11.51 -3.59
C ILE A 90 0.68 -10.82 -4.22
N GLY A 91 0.55 -9.54 -4.60
CA GLY A 91 1.64 -8.75 -5.15
C GLY A 91 2.82 -8.60 -4.19
N ALA A 92 2.55 -8.39 -2.89
CA ALA A 92 3.58 -8.32 -1.86
C ALA A 92 4.28 -9.68 -1.67
N ALA A 93 3.54 -10.78 -1.60
CA ALA A 93 4.09 -12.14 -1.48
C ALA A 93 4.91 -12.55 -2.71
N ALA A 94 4.43 -12.20 -3.91
CA ALA A 94 5.17 -12.41 -5.15
C ALA A 94 6.47 -11.58 -5.17
N SER A 95 6.40 -10.32 -4.76
CA SER A 95 7.56 -9.41 -4.74
C SER A 95 8.65 -9.89 -3.78
N THR A 96 8.27 -10.34 -2.58
CA THR A 96 9.23 -10.90 -1.62
C THR A 96 9.84 -12.20 -2.13
N ASN A 97 9.04 -13.08 -2.76
CA ASN A 97 9.55 -14.33 -3.33
C ASN A 97 10.51 -14.08 -4.51
N VAL A 98 10.15 -13.20 -5.44
CA VAL A 98 11.02 -12.80 -6.56
C VAL A 98 12.31 -12.16 -6.04
N ALA A 99 12.22 -11.25 -5.06
CA ALA A 99 13.40 -10.63 -4.46
C ALA A 99 14.30 -11.65 -3.75
N ASN A 100 13.71 -12.61 -3.05
CA ASN A 100 14.43 -13.69 -2.38
C ASN A 100 15.19 -14.58 -3.40
N GLU A 101 14.52 -15.01 -4.47
CA GLU A 101 15.13 -15.85 -5.52
C GLU A 101 16.21 -15.10 -6.31
N LEU A 102 16.00 -13.79 -6.59
CA LEU A 102 17.02 -12.94 -7.20
C LEU A 102 18.25 -12.79 -6.27
N GLY A 103 18.02 -12.61 -4.96
CA GLY A 103 19.10 -12.53 -3.96
C GLY A 103 19.87 -13.84 -3.82
N ALA A 104 19.23 -14.99 -4.05
CA ALA A 104 19.87 -16.30 -4.10
C ALA A 104 20.59 -16.61 -5.44
N GLY A 105 20.52 -15.71 -6.42
CA GLY A 105 21.10 -15.91 -7.75
C GLY A 105 20.31 -16.86 -8.65
N ASN A 106 19.08 -17.24 -8.26
CA ASN A 106 18.26 -18.19 -9.00
C ASN A 106 17.25 -17.48 -9.92
N LEU A 107 17.73 -17.11 -11.12
CA LEU A 107 16.93 -16.39 -12.12
C LEU A 107 15.74 -17.20 -12.65
N VAL A 108 15.81 -18.53 -12.64
CA VAL A 108 14.74 -19.40 -13.13
C VAL A 108 13.56 -19.38 -12.16
N ALA A 109 13.83 -19.54 -10.87
CA ALA A 109 12.79 -19.49 -9.84
C ALA A 109 12.20 -18.07 -9.69
N ALA A 110 13.02 -17.02 -9.82
CA ALA A 110 12.54 -15.64 -9.85
C ALA A 110 11.56 -15.40 -11.01
N ARG A 111 11.89 -15.87 -12.23
CA ARG A 111 10.98 -15.77 -13.38
C ARG A 111 9.71 -16.58 -13.19
N ALA A 112 9.80 -17.80 -12.64
CA ALA A 112 8.62 -18.60 -12.34
C ALA A 112 7.69 -17.88 -11.36
N SER A 113 8.23 -17.31 -10.27
CA SER A 113 7.43 -16.55 -9.30
C SER A 113 6.79 -15.31 -9.92
N ALA A 114 7.48 -14.60 -10.81
CA ALA A 114 6.92 -13.46 -11.52
C ALA A 114 5.79 -13.87 -12.49
N THR A 115 5.98 -14.95 -13.25
CA THR A 115 4.96 -15.46 -14.18
C THR A 115 3.70 -15.91 -13.44
N VAL A 116 3.86 -16.61 -12.30
CA VAL A 116 2.73 -17.04 -11.46
C VAL A 116 1.97 -15.80 -10.95
N ALA A 117 2.68 -14.79 -10.46
CA ALA A 117 2.06 -13.55 -10.01
C ALA A 117 1.28 -12.84 -11.13
N ILE A 118 1.84 -12.78 -12.34
CA ILE A 118 1.17 -12.19 -13.51
C ILE A 118 -0.07 -13.01 -13.90
N SER A 119 0.01 -14.35 -13.88
CA SER A 119 -1.14 -15.19 -14.18
C SER A 119 -2.28 -15.03 -13.17
N ILE A 120 -1.94 -14.90 -11.88
CA ILE A 120 -2.93 -14.66 -10.84
C ILE A 120 -3.54 -13.27 -11.02
N ALA A 121 -2.73 -12.24 -11.29
CA ALA A 121 -3.24 -10.89 -11.58
C ALA A 121 -4.14 -10.84 -12.83
N ALA A 122 -3.82 -11.63 -13.87
CA ALA A 122 -4.64 -11.74 -15.07
C ALA A 122 -6.00 -12.40 -14.78
N VAL A 123 -6.02 -13.43 -13.92
CA VAL A 123 -7.26 -14.09 -13.48
C VAL A 123 -8.09 -13.16 -12.59
N GLU A 124 -7.47 -12.40 -11.69
CA GLU A 124 -8.16 -11.41 -10.85
C GLU A 124 -8.75 -10.24 -11.65
N SER A 125 -8.19 -9.93 -12.82
CA SER A 125 -8.64 -8.84 -13.69
C SER A 125 -9.67 -9.26 -14.74
N SER A 126 -9.98 -10.55 -14.85
CA SER A 126 -10.90 -11.14 -15.85
C SER A 126 -12.27 -11.43 -15.25
#